data_AF-A0A4U7EZG4-F1
#
_entry.id   AF-A0A4U7EZG4-F1
#
_cell.length_a   1.000
_cell.length_b   1.000
_cell.length_c   1.000
_cell.angle_alpha   90.00
_cell.angle_beta   90.00
_cell.angle_gamma   90.00
#
_symmetry.space_group_name_H-M   'P 1'
#
loop_
_entity.id
_entity.type
_entity.pdbx_description
1 polymer ?
#
loop_
_entity_poly.entity_id
_entity_poly.type
_entity_poly.pdbx_seq_one_letter_code
_entity_poly.pdbx_strand_id
1 'polypeptide(L)'
;MTMPFSIDFLDDGRVLEWEATADGAVVTEHDDYTPRFYVAARDPASDLDLTILQSVYDQHPDVVATEMVARRPGFRRDKEPVLAVDVAHIDRVTPLARQVRQLSDYPVGDLACFNVDFSREFRYCLETGVDPTPASELSTLRLSVPVTETSNDVYGELSVAGDTVTGSPTDILTAVQGALDVRDPDVLVCSTSEIVPTLHEIATDADVDDFSLSRWPDVDHQQLASRSTYSSYGRVGHSPARYNVPGRAIIDESNTFFYGETNLDGVLDLVSRSKKPVQELAWASIGNVLTAIQICEAHDRGVLVPWNSWRHEFYKPMG
;
A
#
# COMPACT_ATOMS: atom_id res chain seq x y z
N MET A 1 3.97 -5.80 21.44
CA MET A 1 3.44 -5.19 20.21
C MET A 1 4.20 -5.84 19.08
N THR A 2 3.47 -6.39 18.12
CA THR A 2 4.03 -6.96 16.90
C THR A 2 4.68 -5.82 16.10
N MET A 3 5.81 -6.10 15.46
CA MET A 3 6.57 -5.13 14.66
C MET A 3 6.77 -5.67 13.24
N PRO A 4 5.69 -5.72 12.43
CA PRO A 4 5.72 -6.37 11.14
C PRO A 4 6.51 -5.54 10.12
N PHE A 5 7.29 -6.21 9.28
CA PHE A 5 8.00 -5.57 8.16
C PHE A 5 7.14 -5.51 6.88
N SER A 6 6.17 -6.43 6.77
CA SER A 6 5.22 -6.53 5.65
C SER A 6 3.81 -6.78 6.18
N ILE A 7 2.82 -6.19 5.51
CA ILE A 7 1.40 -6.38 5.81
C ILE A 7 0.69 -6.72 4.50
N ASP A 8 0.09 -7.91 4.42
CA ASP A 8 -0.62 -8.36 3.22
C ASP A 8 -2.13 -8.37 3.43
N PHE A 9 -2.87 -8.09 2.36
CA PHE A 9 -4.33 -8.14 2.33
C PHE A 9 -4.77 -9.24 1.38
N LEU A 10 -5.52 -10.21 1.89
CA LEU A 10 -6.12 -11.27 1.09
C LEU A 10 -7.49 -10.84 0.57
N ASP A 11 -7.92 -11.43 -0.55
CA ASP A 11 -9.21 -11.10 -1.19
C ASP A 11 -10.43 -11.44 -0.32
N ASP A 12 -10.27 -12.34 0.66
CA ASP A 12 -11.29 -12.72 1.63
C ASP A 12 -11.38 -11.75 2.82
N GLY A 13 -10.56 -10.70 2.85
CA GLY A 13 -10.55 -9.65 3.88
C GLY A 13 -9.58 -9.87 5.03
N ARG A 14 -8.91 -11.02 5.09
CA ARG A 14 -7.89 -11.26 6.09
C ARG A 14 -6.66 -10.38 5.86
N VAL A 15 -6.03 -9.97 6.96
CA VAL A 15 -4.77 -9.25 6.98
C VAL A 15 -3.70 -10.14 7.58
N LEU A 16 -2.54 -10.19 6.93
CA LEU A 16 -1.37 -10.93 7.40
C LEU A 16 -0.30 -9.97 7.88
N GLU A 17 0.11 -10.07 9.13
CA GLU A 17 1.26 -9.37 9.68
C GLU A 17 2.49 -10.28 9.66
N TRP A 18 3.56 -9.87 8.98
CA TRP A 18 4.80 -10.64 8.90
C TRP A 18 5.91 -10.01 9.74
N GLU A 19 6.42 -10.77 10.71
CA GLU A 19 7.50 -10.36 11.60
C GLU A 19 8.79 -11.12 11.27
N ALA A 20 9.90 -10.39 11.18
CA ALA A 20 11.21 -10.98 10.96
C ALA A 20 11.79 -11.49 12.30
N THR A 21 12.11 -12.79 12.35
CA THR A 21 12.74 -13.43 13.51
C THR A 21 14.08 -14.05 13.13
N ALA A 22 14.87 -14.47 14.12
CA ALA A 22 16.13 -15.17 13.89
C ALA A 22 15.97 -16.50 13.15
N ASP A 23 14.78 -17.11 13.21
CA ASP A 23 14.47 -18.42 12.62
C ASP A 23 13.67 -18.31 11.31
N GLY A 24 13.52 -17.10 10.76
CA GLY A 24 12.71 -16.80 9.58
C GLY A 24 11.49 -15.95 9.90
N ALA A 25 10.71 -15.58 8.87
CA ALA A 25 9.52 -14.76 9.08
C ALA A 25 8.36 -15.56 9.67
N VAL A 26 7.64 -14.94 10.61
CA VAL A 26 6.43 -15.50 11.23
C VAL A 26 5.24 -14.65 10.85
N VAL A 27 4.11 -15.30 10.55
CA VAL A 27 2.85 -14.64 10.18
C VAL A 27 1.84 -14.69 11.31
N THR A 28 1.16 -13.56 11.53
CA THR A 28 -0.06 -13.47 12.35
C THR A 28 -1.23 -13.08 11.44
N GLU A 29 -2.31 -13.86 11.49
CA GLU A 29 -3.53 -13.63 10.72
C GLU A 29 -4.54 -12.85 11.55
N HIS A 30 -5.15 -11.83 10.94
CA HIS A 30 -6.21 -11.00 11.53
C HIS A 30 -7.43 -11.00 10.60
N ASP A 31 -8.60 -11.34 11.16
CA ASP A 31 -9.88 -11.41 10.44
C ASP A 31 -10.89 -10.34 10.89
N ASP A 32 -10.50 -9.48 11.84
CA ASP A 32 -11.36 -8.48 12.48
C ASP A 32 -11.04 -7.03 12.06
N TYR A 33 -10.06 -6.82 11.19
CA TYR A 33 -9.70 -5.49 10.72
C TYR A 33 -10.76 -4.91 9.79
N THR A 34 -11.35 -3.78 10.21
CA THR A 34 -12.39 -3.07 9.47
C THR A 34 -11.94 -1.65 9.15
N PRO A 35 -11.43 -1.38 7.92
CA PRO A 35 -10.89 -0.07 7.58
C PRO A 35 -11.94 1.03 7.68
N ARG A 36 -11.55 2.18 8.23
CA ARG A 36 -12.49 3.26 8.56
C ARG A 36 -12.28 4.53 7.73
N PHE A 37 -13.37 5.08 7.19
CA PHE A 37 -13.39 6.46 6.69
C PHE A 37 -14.45 7.29 7.40
N TYR A 38 -14.44 8.61 7.17
CA TYR A 38 -15.36 9.53 7.83
C TYR A 38 -16.08 10.43 6.85
N VAL A 39 -17.31 10.80 7.16
CA VAL A 39 -18.11 11.78 6.42
C VAL A 39 -18.59 12.88 7.36
N ALA A 40 -18.47 14.13 6.93
CA ALA A 40 -18.98 15.27 7.68
C ALA A 40 -19.52 16.35 6.74
N ALA A 41 -20.27 17.30 7.31
CA ALA A 41 -20.62 18.53 6.62
C ALA A 41 -19.34 19.30 6.24
N ARG A 42 -19.28 19.76 4.99
CA ARG A 42 -18.15 20.53 4.48
C ARG A 42 -18.05 21.88 5.19
N ASP A 43 -19.16 22.61 5.24
CA ASP A 43 -19.28 23.89 5.93
C ASP A 43 -19.72 23.65 7.39
N PRO A 44 -18.94 24.08 8.40
CA PRO A 44 -19.34 23.97 9.81
C PRO A 44 -20.62 24.73 10.15
N ALA A 45 -21.03 25.71 9.34
CA ALA A 45 -22.28 26.43 9.53
C ALA A 45 -23.50 25.68 8.98
N SER A 46 -23.30 24.57 8.27
CA SER A 46 -24.38 23.77 7.69
C SER A 46 -24.92 22.78 8.71
N ASP A 47 -26.24 22.79 8.91
CA ASP A 47 -26.96 21.87 9.81
C ASP A 47 -27.44 20.65 9.01
N LEU A 48 -26.50 19.88 8.46
CA LEU A 48 -26.81 18.67 7.70
C LEU A 48 -27.09 17.51 8.63
N ASP A 49 -28.27 16.94 8.52
CA ASP A 49 -28.60 15.69 9.20
C ASP A 49 -27.94 14.51 8.48
N LEU A 50 -27.00 13.84 9.16
CA LEU A 50 -26.32 12.64 8.65
C LEU A 50 -27.10 11.35 8.90
N THR A 51 -28.25 11.39 9.58
CA THR A 51 -29.05 10.19 9.92
C THR A 51 -29.54 9.44 8.68
N ILE A 52 -29.89 10.17 7.61
CA ILE A 52 -30.28 9.57 6.33
C ILE A 52 -29.09 8.83 5.71
N LEU A 53 -27.93 9.50 5.63
CA LEU A 53 -26.69 8.89 5.14
C LEU A 53 -26.30 7.65 5.97
N GLN A 54 -26.40 7.74 7.29
CA GLN A 54 -26.15 6.63 8.19
C GLN A 54 -27.06 5.44 7.88
N SER A 55 -28.36 5.68 7.72
CA SER A 55 -29.35 4.65 7.38
C SER A 55 -29.08 3.97 6.03
N VAL A 56 -28.53 4.71 5.07
CA VAL A 56 -28.11 4.16 3.76
C VAL A 56 -26.89 3.24 3.94
N TYR A 57 -25.90 3.68 4.70
CA TYR A 57 -24.71 2.86 4.95
C TYR A 57 -25.00 1.64 5.81
N ASP A 58 -25.87 1.72 6.80
CA ASP A 58 -26.28 0.57 7.64
C ASP A 58 -26.94 -0.56 6.83
N GLN A 59 -27.45 -0.27 5.63
CA GLN A 59 -28.06 -1.26 4.73
C GLN A 59 -27.09 -1.74 3.65
N HIS A 60 -25.88 -1.17 3.56
CA HIS A 60 -24.93 -1.48 2.50
C HIS A 60 -24.14 -2.75 2.85
N PRO A 61 -24.04 -3.75 1.94
CA PRO A 61 -23.41 -5.05 2.24
C PRO A 61 -21.91 -4.95 2.57
N ASP A 62 -21.21 -3.95 2.01
CA ASP A 62 -19.79 -3.71 2.28
C ASP A 62 -19.51 -2.84 3.53
N VAL A 63 -20.55 -2.44 4.28
CA VAL A 63 -20.39 -1.65 5.53
C VAL A 63 -20.61 -2.58 6.72
N VAL A 64 -19.65 -2.58 7.64
CA VAL A 64 -19.71 -3.39 8.86
C VAL A 64 -20.45 -2.66 9.97
N ALA A 65 -20.13 -1.38 10.15
CA ALA A 65 -20.74 -0.55 11.18
C ALA A 65 -20.67 0.93 10.81
N THR A 66 -21.59 1.70 11.39
CA THR A 66 -21.54 3.16 11.35
C THR A 66 -21.66 3.72 12.76
N GLU A 67 -21.00 4.85 13.01
CA GLU A 67 -21.02 5.49 14.32
C GLU A 67 -20.90 7.01 14.20
N MET A 68 -21.77 7.76 14.90
CA MET A 68 -21.59 9.19 15.06
C MET A 68 -20.55 9.48 16.14
N VAL A 69 -19.41 10.05 15.76
CA VAL A 69 -18.28 10.34 16.66
C VAL A 69 -17.87 11.80 16.60
N ALA A 70 -17.25 12.31 17.67
CA ALA A 70 -16.68 13.65 17.69
C ALA A 70 -15.22 13.63 17.19
N ARG A 71 -14.93 14.32 16.09
CA ARG A 71 -13.58 14.45 15.49
C ARG A 71 -13.35 15.86 14.96
N ARG A 72 -12.09 16.24 14.70
CA ARG A 72 -11.76 17.54 14.11
C ARG A 72 -11.64 17.39 12.59
N PRO A 73 -12.53 17.98 11.76
CA PRO A 73 -12.42 17.87 10.29
C PRO A 73 -11.24 18.67 9.69
N GLY A 74 -10.44 19.32 10.53
CA GLY A 74 -9.21 20.00 10.16
C GLY A 74 -8.55 20.70 11.35
N PHE A 75 -7.28 21.09 11.23
CA PHE A 75 -6.51 21.71 12.33
C PHE A 75 -7.11 22.99 12.91
N ARG A 76 -7.88 23.74 12.12
CA ARG A 76 -8.51 25.01 12.53
C ARG A 76 -9.97 24.84 12.96
N ARG A 77 -10.47 23.61 13.00
CA ARG A 77 -11.83 23.28 13.42
C ARG A 77 -11.79 22.63 14.80
N ASP A 78 -12.85 22.88 15.56
CA ASP A 78 -13.10 22.18 16.82
C ASP A 78 -13.61 20.76 16.54
N LYS A 79 -13.88 20.00 17.61
CA LYS A 79 -14.50 18.68 17.46
C LYS A 79 -15.95 18.87 17.03
N GLU A 80 -16.34 18.17 15.98
CA GLU A 80 -17.66 18.20 15.38
C GLU A 80 -18.19 16.77 15.24
N PRO A 81 -19.52 16.57 15.21
CA PRO A 81 -20.11 15.29 14.87
C PRO A 81 -19.73 14.89 13.44
N VAL A 82 -19.15 13.71 13.29
CA VAL A 82 -18.83 13.09 12.00
C VAL A 82 -19.36 11.66 11.99
N LEU A 83 -19.77 11.18 10.82
CA LEU A 83 -20.14 9.79 10.62
C LEU A 83 -18.88 8.98 10.34
N ALA A 84 -18.50 8.09 11.25
CA ALA A 84 -17.52 7.04 11.00
C ALA A 84 -18.20 5.87 10.28
N VAL A 85 -17.52 5.32 9.28
CA VAL A 85 -18.00 4.18 8.48
C VAL A 85 -16.91 3.12 8.45
N ASP A 86 -17.17 1.99 9.10
CA ASP A 86 -16.33 0.80 9.09
C ASP A 86 -16.70 -0.08 7.91
N VAL A 87 -15.68 -0.48 7.15
CA VAL A 87 -15.85 -1.12 5.85
C VAL A 87 -15.38 -2.57 5.92
N ALA A 88 -16.06 -3.47 5.22
CA ALA A 88 -15.76 -4.91 5.25
C ALA A 88 -14.43 -5.27 4.57
N HIS A 89 -13.94 -4.42 3.66
CA HIS A 89 -12.69 -4.67 2.94
C HIS A 89 -12.03 -3.36 2.51
N ILE A 90 -10.70 -3.32 2.49
CA ILE A 90 -9.93 -2.10 2.19
C ILE A 90 -10.21 -1.54 0.79
N ASP A 91 -10.45 -2.41 -0.19
CA ASP A 91 -10.85 -2.04 -1.55
C ASP A 91 -12.21 -1.36 -1.65
N ARG A 92 -13.07 -1.49 -0.63
CA ARG A 92 -14.42 -0.92 -0.64
C ARG A 92 -14.46 0.51 -0.08
N VAL A 93 -13.41 0.96 0.60
CA VAL A 93 -13.34 2.30 1.23
C VAL A 93 -13.56 3.41 0.20
N THR A 94 -12.79 3.43 -0.90
CA THR A 94 -12.89 4.48 -1.91
C THR A 94 -14.21 4.41 -2.70
N PRO A 95 -14.68 3.25 -3.19
CA PRO A 95 -16.00 3.12 -3.80
C PRO A 95 -17.15 3.64 -2.90
N LEU A 96 -17.19 3.25 -1.63
CA LEU A 96 -18.20 3.72 -0.66
C LEU A 96 -18.12 5.22 -0.42
N ALA A 97 -16.91 5.77 -0.27
CA ALA A 97 -16.73 7.22 -0.10
C ALA A 97 -17.16 8.02 -1.34
N ARG A 98 -17.12 7.44 -2.55
CA ARG A 98 -17.64 8.07 -3.79
C ARG A 98 -19.17 8.11 -3.83
N GLN A 99 -19.84 7.09 -3.29
CA GLN A 99 -21.30 7.01 -3.29
C GLN A 99 -21.96 8.20 -2.58
N VAL A 100 -21.27 8.83 -1.62
CA VAL A 100 -21.72 10.08 -0.97
C VAL A 100 -22.14 11.16 -1.99
N ARG A 101 -21.45 11.24 -3.15
CA ARG A 101 -21.73 12.24 -4.19
C ARG A 101 -22.97 11.92 -5.03
N GLN A 102 -23.55 10.74 -4.88
CA GLN A 102 -24.67 10.24 -5.69
C GLN A 102 -26.01 10.33 -4.96
N LEU A 103 -26.01 10.72 -3.68
CA LEU A 103 -27.22 10.84 -2.89
C LEU A 103 -27.94 12.15 -3.19
N SER A 104 -29.21 12.07 -3.60
CA SER A 104 -30.03 13.22 -3.95
C SER A 104 -30.36 14.11 -2.75
N ASP A 105 -30.34 13.56 -1.55
CA ASP A 105 -30.67 14.27 -0.30
C ASP A 105 -29.60 15.28 0.11
N TYR A 106 -28.40 15.18 -0.47
CA TYR A 106 -27.29 16.10 -0.23
C TYR A 106 -26.84 16.76 -1.54
N PRO A 107 -26.92 18.10 -1.66
CA PRO A 107 -26.33 18.79 -2.79
C PRO A 107 -24.86 18.43 -2.99
N VAL A 108 -24.44 18.32 -4.24
CA VAL A 108 -23.05 18.00 -4.58
C VAL A 108 -22.13 19.06 -3.99
N GLY A 109 -21.29 18.65 -3.05
CA GLY A 109 -20.33 19.53 -2.39
C GLY A 109 -20.65 19.83 -0.92
N ASP A 110 -21.82 19.46 -0.42
CA ASP A 110 -22.20 19.72 0.98
C ASP A 110 -21.52 18.78 1.96
N LEU A 111 -21.17 17.57 1.49
CA LEU A 111 -20.43 16.58 2.27
C LEU A 111 -18.93 16.57 1.91
N ALA A 112 -18.13 16.22 2.90
CA ALA A 112 -16.71 15.95 2.77
C ALA A 112 -16.38 14.57 3.36
N CYS A 113 -15.57 13.81 2.65
CA CYS A 113 -15.03 12.54 3.13
C CYS A 113 -13.57 12.72 3.57
N PHE A 114 -13.17 11.98 4.61
CA PHE A 114 -11.86 12.06 5.21
C PHE A 114 -11.26 10.67 5.40
N ASN A 115 -9.92 10.61 5.43
CA ASN A 115 -9.15 9.38 5.58
C ASN A 115 -9.58 8.32 4.56
N VAL A 116 -9.67 8.69 3.27
CA VAL A 116 -10.19 7.79 2.23
C VAL A 116 -9.06 7.11 1.44
N ASP A 117 -8.05 7.89 1.04
CA ASP A 117 -7.01 7.49 0.09
C ASP A 117 -5.65 7.21 0.76
N PHE A 118 -5.66 6.86 2.04
CA PHE A 118 -4.50 6.26 2.67
C PHE A 118 -4.15 4.96 1.95
N SER A 119 -2.87 4.74 1.69
CA SER A 119 -2.38 3.47 1.16
C SER A 119 -2.60 2.35 2.17
N ARG A 120 -2.66 1.11 1.68
CA ARG A 120 -3.27 -0.02 2.39
C ARG A 120 -2.62 -0.31 3.72
N GLU A 121 -1.30 -0.48 3.70
CA GLU A 121 -0.54 -0.91 4.86
C GLU A 121 -0.32 0.25 5.83
N PHE A 122 -0.08 1.46 5.29
CA PHE A 122 -0.02 2.68 6.10
C PHE A 122 -1.32 2.94 6.85
N ARG A 123 -2.48 2.74 6.18
CA ARG A 123 -3.78 2.82 6.83
C ARG A 123 -3.86 1.85 8.00
N TYR A 124 -3.54 0.58 7.76
CA TYR A 124 -3.58 -0.44 8.80
C TYR A 124 -2.73 -0.04 10.00
N CYS A 125 -1.46 0.30 9.79
CA CYS A 125 -0.56 0.76 10.87
C CYS A 125 -1.12 1.96 11.65
N LEU A 126 -1.74 2.91 10.94
CA LEU A 126 -2.32 4.10 11.54
C LEU A 126 -3.57 3.80 12.37
N GLU A 127 -4.43 2.89 11.89
CA GLU A 127 -5.70 2.56 12.52
C GLU A 127 -5.56 1.55 13.68
N THR A 128 -4.62 0.61 13.58
CA THR A 128 -4.36 -0.42 14.61
C THR A 128 -3.26 -0.01 15.59
N GLY A 129 -2.52 1.06 15.29
CA GLY A 129 -1.39 1.51 16.12
C GLY A 129 -0.15 0.63 16.02
N VAL A 130 -0.11 -0.28 15.04
CA VAL A 130 1.04 -1.13 14.74
C VAL A 130 2.23 -0.28 14.30
N ASP A 131 3.41 -0.64 14.79
CA ASP A 131 4.68 -0.02 14.40
C ASP A 131 5.35 -0.90 13.35
N PRO A 132 5.45 -0.46 12.08
CA PRO A 132 6.04 -1.28 11.03
C PRO A 132 7.57 -1.24 11.01
N THR A 133 8.21 -0.72 12.06
CA THR A 133 9.67 -0.71 12.20
C THR A 133 10.14 -2.10 12.62
N PRO A 134 10.83 -2.87 11.75
CA PRO A 134 11.22 -4.23 12.09
C PRO A 134 12.14 -4.28 13.31
N ALA A 135 11.90 -5.24 14.20
CA ALA A 135 12.71 -5.43 15.40
C ALA A 135 14.05 -6.13 15.14
N SER A 136 14.14 -6.85 14.02
CA SER A 136 15.30 -7.64 13.59
C SER A 136 15.82 -7.09 12.25
N GLU A 137 17.09 -7.36 11.95
CA GLU A 137 17.63 -7.09 10.61
C GLU A 137 16.86 -7.89 9.56
N LEU A 138 16.52 -7.25 8.45
CA LEU A 138 15.85 -7.89 7.33
C LEU A 138 16.86 -8.52 6.39
N SER A 139 16.64 -9.79 6.06
CA SER A 139 17.42 -10.50 5.04
C SER A 139 16.99 -10.08 3.63
N THR A 140 17.93 -10.08 2.68
CA THR A 140 17.65 -9.68 1.30
C THR A 140 18.11 -10.72 0.29
N LEU A 141 17.34 -10.85 -0.80
CA LEU A 141 17.75 -11.58 -2.00
C LEU A 141 17.64 -10.65 -3.20
N ARG A 142 18.76 -10.47 -3.91
CA ARG A 142 18.78 -9.68 -5.12
C ARG A 142 18.44 -10.53 -6.34
N LEU A 143 17.46 -10.12 -7.13
CA LEU A 143 17.12 -10.69 -8.42
C LEU A 143 17.33 -9.63 -9.50
N SER A 144 18.20 -9.89 -10.47
CA SER A 144 18.52 -8.90 -11.50
C SER A 144 18.52 -9.52 -12.88
N VAL A 145 17.87 -8.85 -13.82
CA VAL A 145 17.94 -9.19 -15.25
C VAL A 145 18.77 -8.14 -15.99
N PRO A 146 19.53 -8.52 -17.03
CA PRO A 146 20.18 -7.56 -17.91
C PRO A 146 19.16 -6.60 -18.54
N VAL A 147 19.60 -5.38 -18.90
CA VAL A 147 18.74 -4.38 -19.56
C VAL A 147 18.16 -4.91 -20.88
N THR A 148 18.90 -5.79 -21.57
CA THR A 148 18.46 -6.45 -22.80
C THR A 148 17.32 -7.44 -22.60
N GLU A 149 17.12 -7.92 -21.36
CA GLU A 149 16.09 -8.89 -20.98
C GLU A 149 14.91 -8.22 -20.27
N THR A 150 15.01 -6.95 -19.89
CA THR A 150 14.02 -6.23 -19.06
C THR A 150 12.63 -6.09 -19.71
N SER A 151 12.52 -6.30 -21.03
CA SER A 151 11.25 -6.25 -21.76
C SER A 151 10.91 -7.57 -22.47
N ASN A 152 11.62 -8.65 -22.12
CA ASN A 152 11.38 -9.96 -22.69
C ASN A 152 10.36 -10.72 -21.82
N ASP A 153 9.52 -11.53 -22.48
CA ASP A 153 8.54 -12.40 -21.82
C ASP A 153 9.21 -13.68 -21.25
N VAL A 154 10.47 -13.94 -21.63
CA VAL A 154 11.29 -15.06 -21.15
C VAL A 154 12.70 -14.57 -20.91
N TYR A 155 13.32 -15.01 -19.82
CA TYR A 155 14.72 -14.72 -19.53
C TYR A 155 15.63 -15.84 -20.02
N GLY A 156 16.69 -15.50 -20.76
CA GLY A 156 17.82 -16.40 -21.02
C GLY A 156 18.94 -16.29 -19.98
N GLU A 157 18.94 -15.21 -19.20
CA GLU A 157 19.93 -14.88 -18.19
C GLU A 157 19.28 -14.12 -17.03
N LEU A 158 19.57 -14.54 -15.80
CA LEU A 158 19.14 -13.87 -14.57
C LEU A 158 20.23 -14.00 -13.50
N SER A 159 20.54 -12.93 -12.78
CA SER A 159 21.43 -12.94 -11.63
C SER A 159 20.65 -13.15 -10.34
N VAL A 160 21.00 -14.19 -9.59
CA VAL A 160 20.43 -14.53 -8.29
C VAL A 160 21.50 -14.30 -7.23
N ALA A 161 21.27 -13.34 -6.34
CA ALA A 161 22.24 -12.95 -5.31
C ALA A 161 23.64 -12.56 -5.83
N GLY A 162 23.73 -12.08 -7.08
CA GLY A 162 25.00 -11.73 -7.72
C GLY A 162 25.61 -12.83 -8.57
N ASP A 163 25.13 -14.07 -8.45
CA ASP A 163 25.56 -15.19 -9.30
C ASP A 163 24.70 -15.23 -10.57
N THR A 164 25.33 -15.14 -11.74
CA THR A 164 24.63 -15.20 -13.02
C THR A 164 24.25 -16.63 -13.37
N VAL A 165 22.97 -16.84 -13.66
CA VAL A 165 22.39 -18.08 -14.16
C VAL A 165 22.02 -17.88 -15.62
N THR A 166 22.54 -18.73 -16.49
CA THR A 166 22.20 -18.76 -17.92
C THR A 166 21.70 -20.16 -18.25
N GLY A 167 20.59 -20.28 -18.97
CA GLY A 167 20.07 -21.61 -19.30
C GLY A 167 18.66 -21.59 -19.84
N SER A 168 17.99 -22.73 -19.71
CA SER A 168 16.56 -22.84 -20.00
C SER A 168 15.72 -22.09 -18.96
N PRO A 169 14.46 -21.76 -19.28
CA PRO A 169 13.46 -21.32 -18.31
C PRO A 169 13.49 -22.09 -16.99
N THR A 170 13.51 -23.43 -17.07
CA THR A 170 13.54 -24.32 -15.89
C THR A 170 14.81 -24.17 -15.07
N ASP A 171 15.97 -23.95 -15.70
CA ASP A 171 17.23 -23.74 -14.97
C ASP A 171 17.18 -22.43 -14.16
N ILE A 172 16.61 -21.37 -14.74
CA ILE A 172 16.42 -20.07 -14.06
C ILE A 172 15.45 -20.20 -12.89
N LEU A 173 14.28 -20.81 -13.12
CA LEU A 173 13.29 -21.03 -12.06
C LEU A 173 13.87 -21.88 -10.92
N THR A 174 14.59 -22.95 -11.24
CA THR A 174 15.25 -23.82 -10.25
C THR A 174 16.27 -23.05 -9.42
N ALA A 175 17.06 -22.17 -10.05
CA ALA A 175 18.05 -21.38 -9.33
C ALA A 175 17.40 -20.32 -8.43
N VAL A 176 16.32 -19.66 -8.88
CA VAL A 176 15.57 -18.71 -8.07
C VAL A 176 14.92 -19.41 -6.88
N GLN A 177 14.18 -20.50 -7.12
CA GLN A 177 13.53 -21.27 -6.06
C GLN A 177 14.54 -21.81 -5.05
N GLY A 178 15.64 -22.41 -5.52
CA GLY A 178 16.70 -22.92 -4.65
C GLY A 178 17.35 -21.82 -3.79
N ALA A 179 17.48 -20.60 -4.30
CA ALA A 179 17.97 -19.47 -3.51
C ALA A 179 16.95 -19.00 -2.47
N LEU A 180 15.66 -19.00 -2.79
CA LEU A 180 14.58 -18.70 -1.86
C LEU A 180 14.51 -19.73 -0.73
N ASP A 181 14.54 -21.02 -1.07
CA ASP A 181 14.44 -22.12 -0.09
C ASP A 181 15.62 -22.11 0.89
N VAL A 182 16.82 -21.76 0.41
CA VAL A 182 18.03 -21.73 1.24
C VAL A 182 18.13 -20.48 2.10
N ARG A 183 17.69 -19.33 1.59
CA ARG A 183 17.93 -18.03 2.26
C ARG A 183 16.72 -17.46 2.96
N ASP A 184 15.52 -17.85 2.53
CA ASP A 184 14.22 -17.31 2.92
C ASP A 184 14.24 -15.78 3.18
N PRO A 185 14.45 -14.95 2.14
CA PRO A 185 14.66 -13.51 2.29
C PRO A 185 13.40 -12.72 2.69
N ASP A 186 13.53 -11.75 3.57
CA ASP A 186 12.43 -10.85 3.93
C ASP A 186 12.13 -9.82 2.84
N VAL A 187 13.17 -9.42 2.10
CA VAL A 187 13.08 -8.43 1.03
C VAL A 187 13.64 -8.97 -0.27
N LEU A 188 12.84 -8.91 -1.33
CA LEU A 188 13.27 -9.12 -2.71
C LEU A 188 13.74 -7.79 -3.29
N VAL A 189 15.04 -7.68 -3.56
CA VAL A 189 15.62 -6.51 -4.23
C VAL A 189 15.71 -6.82 -5.72
N CYS A 190 14.76 -6.30 -6.49
CA CYS A 190 14.63 -6.59 -7.91
C CYS A 190 15.20 -5.45 -8.76
N SER A 191 15.94 -5.77 -9.83
CA SER A 191 16.39 -4.73 -10.77
C SER A 191 15.22 -4.04 -11.48
N THR A 192 14.09 -4.74 -11.62
CA THR A 192 12.76 -4.23 -12.00
C THR A 192 11.71 -5.11 -11.30
N SER A 193 10.58 -4.54 -10.87
CA SER A 193 9.50 -5.33 -10.29
C SER A 193 8.82 -6.28 -11.28
N GLU A 194 8.99 -6.07 -12.60
CA GLU A 194 8.44 -6.97 -13.64
C GLU A 194 9.06 -8.39 -13.59
N ILE A 195 10.18 -8.59 -12.91
CA ILE A 195 10.72 -9.94 -12.66
C ILE A 195 9.68 -10.83 -11.97
N VAL A 196 8.84 -10.28 -11.09
CA VAL A 196 7.84 -11.04 -10.33
C VAL A 196 6.83 -11.72 -11.28
N PRO A 197 6.00 -10.98 -12.04
CA PRO A 197 5.04 -11.60 -12.94
C PRO A 197 5.73 -12.44 -14.02
N THR A 198 6.86 -11.99 -14.59
CA THR A 198 7.53 -12.72 -15.66
C THR A 198 8.03 -14.09 -15.20
N LEU A 199 8.55 -14.24 -13.99
CA LEU A 199 8.94 -15.57 -13.49
C LEU A 199 7.73 -16.51 -13.32
N HIS A 200 6.57 -15.99 -12.89
CA HIS A 200 5.34 -16.80 -12.80
C HIS A 200 4.78 -17.17 -14.18
N GLU A 201 4.87 -16.28 -15.16
CA GLU A 201 4.52 -16.57 -16.56
C GLU A 201 5.44 -17.65 -17.15
N ILE A 202 6.76 -17.53 -16.96
CA ILE A 202 7.75 -18.54 -17.36
C ILE A 202 7.47 -19.89 -16.70
N ALA A 203 7.11 -19.92 -15.41
CA ALA A 203 6.76 -21.15 -14.70
C ALA A 203 5.51 -21.81 -15.28
N THR A 204 4.48 -21.01 -15.58
CA THR A 204 3.24 -21.47 -16.21
C THR A 204 3.52 -22.06 -17.60
N ASP A 205 4.30 -21.37 -18.43
CA ASP A 205 4.63 -21.81 -19.79
C ASP A 205 5.54 -23.05 -19.83
N ALA A 206 6.30 -23.28 -18.76
CA ALA A 206 7.19 -24.43 -18.61
C ALA A 206 6.57 -25.60 -17.81
N ASP A 207 5.29 -25.51 -17.45
CA ASP A 207 4.57 -26.50 -16.60
C ASP A 207 5.31 -26.79 -15.27
N VAL A 208 5.82 -25.73 -14.60
CA VAL A 208 6.49 -25.82 -13.29
C VAL A 208 5.54 -25.35 -12.19
N ASP A 209 4.73 -26.28 -11.68
CA ASP A 209 3.67 -25.98 -10.70
C ASP A 209 4.17 -25.59 -9.29
N ASP A 210 5.37 -26.04 -8.90
CA ASP A 210 5.91 -25.85 -7.55
C ASP A 210 6.70 -24.53 -7.38
N PHE A 211 6.71 -23.64 -8.38
CA PHE A 211 7.43 -22.37 -8.31
C PHE A 211 6.59 -21.30 -7.59
N SER A 212 7.13 -20.73 -6.51
CA SER A 212 6.49 -19.56 -5.89
C SER A 212 7.49 -18.63 -5.21
N LEU A 213 7.30 -17.32 -5.43
CA LEU A 213 8.04 -16.28 -4.70
C LEU A 213 7.42 -16.02 -3.31
N SER A 214 6.15 -16.38 -3.12
CA SER A 214 5.35 -16.10 -1.93
C SER A 214 5.71 -17.00 -0.76
N ARG A 215 5.58 -16.46 0.46
CA ARG A 215 5.56 -17.27 1.69
C ARG A 215 4.15 -17.77 2.04
N TRP A 216 3.11 -17.21 1.41
CA TRP A 216 1.73 -17.59 1.67
C TRP A 216 1.23 -18.61 0.64
N PRO A 217 0.60 -19.72 1.07
CA PRO A 217 0.08 -20.72 0.14
C PRO A 217 -1.05 -20.14 -0.74
N ASP A 218 -1.20 -20.75 -1.93
CA ASP A 218 -2.28 -20.47 -2.89
C ASP A 218 -2.33 -19.03 -3.43
N VAL A 219 -1.35 -18.18 -3.09
CA VAL A 219 -1.24 -16.81 -3.60
C VAL A 219 0.19 -16.56 -4.05
N ASP A 220 0.39 -16.53 -5.37
CA ASP A 220 1.69 -16.30 -6.00
C ASP A 220 2.20 -14.87 -5.84
N HIS A 221 1.42 -13.92 -6.36
CA HIS A 221 1.69 -12.50 -6.28
C HIS A 221 0.38 -11.72 -6.53
N GLN A 222 0.37 -10.43 -6.19
CA GLN A 222 -0.76 -9.55 -6.43
C GLN A 222 -0.29 -8.30 -7.18
N GLN A 223 -1.09 -7.80 -8.12
CA GLN A 223 -0.83 -6.50 -8.76
C GLN A 223 -1.55 -5.38 -8.00
N LEU A 224 -0.79 -4.59 -7.25
CA LEU A 224 -1.31 -3.48 -6.44
C LEU A 224 -1.70 -2.26 -7.29
N ALA A 225 -1.00 -2.03 -8.40
CA ALA A 225 -1.29 -0.96 -9.34
C ALA A 225 -0.76 -1.30 -10.74
N SER A 226 -1.51 -0.96 -11.78
CA SER A 226 -1.01 -1.03 -13.16
C SER A 226 -0.05 0.12 -13.46
N ARG A 227 0.79 -0.07 -14.49
CA ARG A 227 1.64 0.99 -15.05
C ARG A 227 0.83 2.23 -15.42
N SER A 228 1.36 3.40 -15.13
CA SER A 228 0.68 4.67 -15.41
C SER A 228 1.66 5.76 -15.81
N THR A 229 1.16 6.81 -16.45
CA THR A 229 1.95 7.95 -16.89
C THR A 229 1.45 9.18 -16.15
N TYR A 230 2.35 9.95 -15.58
CA TYR A 230 2.01 11.16 -14.83
C TYR A 230 2.77 12.37 -15.37
N SER A 231 2.15 13.54 -15.31
CA SER A 231 2.79 14.80 -15.70
C SER A 231 3.12 15.61 -14.45
N SER A 232 4.41 15.87 -14.21
CA SER A 232 4.88 16.68 -13.09
C SER A 232 5.81 17.78 -13.60
N TYR A 233 5.49 19.04 -13.28
CA TYR A 233 6.26 20.22 -13.70
C TYR A 233 6.58 20.25 -15.22
N GLY A 234 5.61 19.90 -16.05
CA GLY A 234 5.78 19.87 -17.51
C GLY A 234 6.60 18.71 -18.06
N ARG A 235 7.05 17.77 -17.20
CA ARG A 235 7.68 16.51 -17.60
C ARG A 235 6.69 15.36 -17.47
N VAL A 236 6.67 14.48 -18.47
CA VAL A 236 5.94 13.22 -18.42
C VAL A 236 6.85 12.17 -17.80
N GLY A 237 6.47 11.65 -16.64
CA GLY A 237 7.08 10.51 -15.97
C GLY A 237 6.23 9.25 -16.16
N HIS A 238 6.86 8.09 -16.00
CA HIS A 238 6.20 6.79 -16.02
C HIS A 238 6.33 6.15 -14.63
N SER A 239 5.23 5.61 -14.10
CA SER A 239 5.23 4.77 -12.92
C SER A 239 5.05 3.32 -13.37
N PRO A 240 5.97 2.41 -13.01
CA PRO A 240 5.82 0.99 -13.32
C PRO A 240 4.61 0.39 -12.61
N ALA A 241 4.21 -0.80 -13.02
CA ALA A 241 3.27 -1.59 -12.25
C ALA A 241 3.86 -1.89 -10.86
N ARG A 242 2.99 -2.04 -9.87
CA ARG A 242 3.39 -2.40 -8.51
C ARG A 242 2.87 -3.78 -8.21
N TYR A 243 3.75 -4.64 -7.72
CA TYR A 243 3.44 -6.01 -7.35
C TYR A 243 3.65 -6.20 -5.85
N ASN A 244 3.00 -7.21 -5.31
CA ASN A 244 3.15 -7.69 -3.95
C ASN A 244 3.41 -9.20 -4.00
N VAL A 245 4.27 -9.69 -3.12
CA VAL A 245 4.53 -11.12 -2.94
C VAL A 245 4.29 -11.41 -1.47
N PRO A 246 3.20 -12.12 -1.09
CA PRO A 246 2.84 -12.26 0.31
C PRO A 246 3.99 -12.79 1.16
N GLY A 247 4.23 -12.09 2.26
CA GLY A 247 5.31 -12.35 3.20
C GLY A 247 6.68 -11.87 2.77
N ARG A 248 6.85 -11.20 1.62
CA ARG A 248 8.12 -10.57 1.22
C ARG A 248 7.90 -9.14 0.73
N ALA A 249 8.67 -8.19 1.26
CA ALA A 249 8.67 -6.84 0.70
C ALA A 249 9.48 -6.81 -0.61
N ILE A 250 9.10 -5.97 -1.56
CA ILE A 250 9.77 -5.78 -2.84
C ILE A 250 10.40 -4.39 -2.88
N ILE A 251 11.69 -4.34 -3.18
CA ILE A 251 12.39 -3.11 -3.55
C ILE A 251 12.71 -3.20 -5.05
N ASP A 252 12.09 -2.31 -5.83
CA ASP A 252 12.39 -2.15 -7.26
C ASP A 252 13.52 -1.12 -7.42
N GLU A 253 14.74 -1.58 -7.72
CA GLU A 253 15.91 -0.70 -7.87
C GLU A 253 15.72 0.35 -8.99
N SER A 254 14.90 0.07 -10.00
CA SER A 254 14.63 1.01 -11.10
C SER A 254 13.74 2.19 -10.71
N ASN A 255 13.01 2.06 -9.60
CA ASN A 255 11.96 3.01 -9.21
C ASN A 255 12.03 3.45 -7.73
N THR A 256 12.87 2.80 -6.91
CA THR A 256 13.03 3.10 -5.48
C THR A 256 14.14 4.14 -5.27
N PHE A 257 13.78 5.42 -5.36
CA PHE A 257 14.72 6.54 -5.18
C PHE A 257 15.52 6.44 -3.87
N PHE A 258 14.85 6.14 -2.75
CA PHE A 258 15.50 6.13 -1.43
C PHE A 258 16.57 5.05 -1.30
N TYR A 259 16.32 3.86 -1.83
CA TYR A 259 17.26 2.75 -1.77
C TYR A 259 18.52 3.06 -2.58
N GLY A 260 18.37 3.68 -3.76
CA GLY A 260 19.50 4.11 -4.59
C GLY A 260 20.36 5.22 -3.96
N GLU A 261 19.77 6.13 -3.18
CA GLU A 261 20.49 7.20 -2.49
C GLU A 261 21.07 6.80 -1.13
N THR A 262 20.56 5.71 -0.54
CA THR A 262 20.97 5.24 0.78
C THR A 262 21.31 3.75 0.74
N ASN A 263 20.44 2.91 1.28
CA ASN A 263 20.46 1.45 1.35
C ASN A 263 19.18 1.03 2.11
N LEU A 264 19.11 -0.23 2.56
CA LEU A 264 17.99 -0.69 3.38
C LEU A 264 17.89 0.03 4.73
N ASP A 265 19.00 0.36 5.40
CA ASP A 265 18.96 1.08 6.68
C ASP A 265 18.33 2.47 6.54
N GLY A 266 18.61 3.17 5.44
CA GLY A 266 17.99 4.46 5.14
C GLY A 266 16.49 4.35 4.84
N VAL A 267 16.06 3.25 4.19
CA VAL A 267 14.65 2.91 4.04
C VAL A 267 14.01 2.69 5.42
N LEU A 268 14.62 1.88 6.28
CA LEU A 268 14.09 1.58 7.62
C LEU A 268 14.02 2.81 8.55
N ASP A 269 14.98 3.74 8.47
CA ASP A 269 14.88 5.03 9.18
C ASP A 269 13.62 5.79 8.78
N LEU A 270 13.28 5.81 7.49
CA LEU A 270 12.07 6.47 7.00
C LEU A 270 10.78 5.69 7.33
N VAL A 271 10.82 4.35 7.41
CA VAL A 271 9.71 3.53 7.93
C VAL A 271 9.36 4.01 9.34
N SER A 272 10.34 4.10 10.24
CA SER A 272 10.14 4.50 11.65
C SER A 272 9.53 5.89 11.83
N ARG A 273 9.75 6.79 10.87
CA ARG A 273 9.25 8.16 10.91
C ARG A 273 7.88 8.32 10.27
N SER A 274 7.63 7.59 9.19
CA SER A 274 6.44 7.74 8.36
C SER A 274 5.34 6.72 8.64
N LYS A 275 5.65 5.64 9.38
CA LYS A 275 4.80 4.46 9.57
C LYS A 275 4.37 3.79 8.27
N LYS A 276 5.07 4.03 7.17
CA LYS A 276 4.89 3.30 5.93
C LYS A 276 5.78 2.07 5.98
N PRO A 277 5.26 0.84 5.89
CA PRO A 277 6.11 -0.35 5.86
C PRO A 277 7.01 -0.37 4.63
N VAL A 278 7.97 -1.30 4.63
CA VAL A 278 9.04 -1.38 3.61
C VAL A 278 8.46 -1.44 2.19
N GLN A 279 7.44 -2.26 1.99
CA GLN A 279 6.75 -2.43 0.71
C GLN A 279 6.20 -1.10 0.18
N GLU A 280 5.47 -0.33 1.00
CA GLU A 280 4.95 0.96 0.57
C GLU A 280 6.01 2.05 0.41
N LEU A 281 7.04 2.01 1.26
CA LEU A 281 8.12 2.99 1.20
C LEU A 281 8.97 2.82 -0.07
N ALA A 282 9.13 1.59 -0.56
CA ALA A 282 9.92 1.27 -1.74
C ALA A 282 9.42 2.03 -3.00
N TRP A 283 8.11 2.24 -3.15
CA TRP A 283 7.57 3.01 -4.28
C TRP A 283 7.12 4.43 -3.91
N ALA A 284 7.38 4.88 -2.68
CA ALA A 284 7.01 6.20 -2.21
C ALA A 284 7.95 7.29 -2.77
N SER A 285 7.38 8.43 -3.15
CA SER A 285 8.16 9.65 -3.40
C SER A 285 8.46 10.37 -2.08
N ILE A 286 9.42 11.30 -2.09
CA ILE A 286 9.71 12.20 -0.95
C ILE A 286 8.43 12.92 -0.48
N GLY A 287 7.62 13.42 -1.41
CA GLY A 287 6.35 14.06 -1.07
C GLY A 287 5.36 13.11 -0.39
N ASN A 288 5.31 11.85 -0.82
CA ASN A 288 4.45 10.84 -0.21
C ASN A 288 4.90 10.49 1.22
N VAL A 289 6.20 10.33 1.46
CA VAL A 289 6.76 10.08 2.81
C VAL A 289 6.48 11.27 3.74
N LEU A 290 6.73 12.50 3.30
CA LEU A 290 6.45 13.71 4.09
C LEU A 290 4.96 13.86 4.39
N THR A 291 4.09 13.49 3.44
CA THR A 291 2.64 13.50 3.64
C THR A 291 2.23 12.47 4.69
N ALA A 292 2.80 11.26 4.68
CA ALA A 292 2.52 10.24 5.69
C ALA A 292 2.91 10.71 7.11
N ILE A 293 4.07 11.36 7.27
CA ILE A 293 4.49 11.96 8.55
C ILE A 293 3.47 13.01 9.02
N GLN A 294 2.98 13.87 8.11
CA GLN A 294 1.95 14.86 8.44
C GLN A 294 0.60 14.22 8.81
N ILE A 295 0.26 13.10 8.18
CA ILE A 295 -0.95 12.33 8.51
C ILE A 295 -0.83 11.70 9.89
N CYS A 296 0.33 11.14 10.26
CA CYS A 296 0.59 10.66 11.62
C CYS A 296 0.37 11.77 12.65
N GLU A 297 0.94 12.96 12.42
CA GLU A 297 0.75 14.11 13.31
C GLU A 297 -0.74 14.55 13.40
N ALA A 298 -1.47 14.51 12.28
CA ALA A 298 -2.90 14.80 12.27
C ALA A 298 -3.68 13.77 13.10
N HIS A 299 -3.38 12.49 12.90
CA HIS A 299 -3.99 11.38 13.63
C HIS A 299 -3.76 11.49 15.14
N ASP A 300 -2.52 11.73 15.58
CA ASP A 300 -2.16 11.88 17.00
C ASP A 300 -2.90 13.04 17.68
N ARG A 301 -3.30 14.06 16.90
CA ARG A 301 -4.10 15.21 17.37
C ARG A 301 -5.60 15.06 17.17
N GLY A 302 -6.07 13.90 16.71
CA GLY A 302 -7.49 13.62 16.43
C GLY A 302 -8.06 14.46 15.28
N VAL A 303 -7.21 14.83 14.33
CA VAL A 303 -7.55 15.61 13.14
C VAL A 303 -7.70 14.69 11.93
N LEU A 304 -8.83 14.79 11.26
CA LEU A 304 -9.12 14.05 10.04
C LEU A 304 -8.40 14.65 8.83
N VAL A 305 -8.00 13.79 7.89
CA VAL A 305 -7.29 14.18 6.67
C VAL A 305 -8.29 14.24 5.51
N PRO A 306 -8.51 15.41 4.89
CA PRO A 306 -9.49 15.52 3.82
C PRO A 306 -9.04 14.77 2.57
N TRP A 307 -9.95 14.02 1.95
CA TRP A 307 -9.64 13.25 0.74
C TRP A 307 -9.27 14.14 -0.47
N ASN A 308 -9.93 15.28 -0.62
CA ASN A 308 -9.62 16.22 -1.70
C ASN A 308 -9.27 17.58 -1.09
N SER A 309 -8.04 18.05 -1.34
CA SER A 309 -7.59 19.38 -0.96
C SER A 309 -8.27 20.43 -1.83
N TRP A 310 -9.48 20.83 -1.45
CA TRP A 310 -10.18 21.94 -2.10
C TRP A 310 -9.63 23.27 -1.61
N ARG A 311 -8.55 23.74 -2.22
CA ARG A 311 -8.35 25.18 -2.36
C ARG A 311 -9.00 25.58 -3.67
N HIS A 312 -9.98 26.48 -3.62
CA HIS A 312 -10.30 27.23 -4.82
C HIS A 312 -9.01 27.91 -5.26
N GLU A 313 -8.56 27.63 -6.49
CA GLU A 313 -7.56 28.48 -7.12
C GLU A 313 -8.20 29.87 -7.23
N PHE A 314 -7.77 30.79 -6.36
CA PHE A 314 -8.13 32.18 -6.54
C PHE A 314 -7.43 32.65 -7.81
N TYR A 315 -8.20 33.22 -8.74
CA TYR A 315 -7.60 33.96 -9.86
C TYR A 315 -6.63 34.97 -9.28
N LYS A 316 -5.36 34.87 -9.69
CA LYS A 316 -4.36 35.90 -9.40
C LYS A 316 -4.89 37.18 -10.06
N PRO A 317 -5.20 38.25 -9.32
CA PRO A 317 -5.60 39.50 -9.96
C PRO A 317 -4.44 39.95 -10.85
N MET A 318 -4.74 40.21 -12.12
CA MET A 318 -3.81 40.93 -12.99
C MET A 318 -3.74 42.36 -12.47
N GLY A 319 -2.73 42.63 -11.65
CA GLY A 319 -2.28 43.99 -11.32
C GLY A 319 -1.26 44.46 -12.34
#